data_AF-T0SVA7-F1
#
_entry.id   AF-T0SVA7-F1
#
_cell.length_a   1.000
_cell.length_b   1.000
_cell.length_c   1.000
_cell.angle_alpha   90.00
_cell.angle_beta   90.00
_cell.angle_gamma   90.00
#
_symmetry.space_group_name_H-M   'P 1'
#
loop_
_entity.id
_entity.type
_entity.pdbx_description
1 polymer ?
#
loop_
_entity_poly.entity_id
_entity_poly.type
_entity_poly.pdbx_seq_one_letter_code
_entity_poly.pdbx_strand_id
1 'polypeptide(L)'
;MTFSVFFLTKFVFAGWRDRGGVITSSSESISKKSWLKLGKSERDSITQLLEIIKSTKSGRAVLAKAVEKSKLSGNTIHDFIQSGDVSVTDTTLIRKFSATDPFAVSYQSKSKIYLDKKHDVKNAVLDLVHELTHFAYKEPFNPYKENFSLSGFIEETIESKGGEVDAFLVECEVGRTIFGKSSMSSQCSSILDVEDKFSRSLATKEFYKLGNFYDRYMKFAKDLNLDVTKSKHISSDEGLLISSAWGSPYPMAIIEEYKTIMTKVCENDLKRLSYYSGTSGRMPASEEKSFNKMKNNIITRCANIDL
;
A
#
# COMPACT_ATOMS: atom_id res chain seq x y z
N MET A 1 -22.91 -30.45 18.16
CA MET A 1 -22.60 -29.69 16.93
C MET A 1 -23.13 -28.28 17.13
N THR A 2 -22.28 -27.39 17.64
CA THR A 2 -22.65 -26.02 18.00
C THR A 2 -22.06 -25.09 16.94
N PHE A 3 -22.92 -24.56 16.07
CA PHE A 3 -22.58 -23.50 15.13
C PHE A 3 -22.49 -22.18 15.90
N SER A 4 -21.31 -21.56 15.94
CA SER A 4 -21.17 -20.17 16.35
C SER A 4 -21.16 -19.29 15.11
N VAL A 5 -22.24 -18.54 14.92
CA VAL A 5 -22.34 -17.46 13.93
C VAL A 5 -21.80 -16.20 14.60
N PHE A 6 -20.64 -15.71 14.17
CA PHE A 6 -20.14 -14.42 14.60
C PHE A 6 -20.87 -13.31 13.84
N PHE A 7 -21.76 -12.62 14.55
CA PHE A 7 -22.30 -11.32 14.12
C PHE A 7 -21.19 -10.27 14.25
N LEU A 8 -20.68 -9.79 13.12
CA LEU A 8 -19.89 -8.55 13.06
C LEU A 8 -20.83 -7.37 13.36
N THR A 9 -20.80 -6.89 14.61
CA THR A 9 -21.43 -5.62 14.99
C THR A 9 -20.79 -4.49 14.19
N LYS A 10 -21.57 -3.89 13.29
CA LYS A 10 -21.24 -2.64 12.61
C LYS A 10 -21.14 -1.53 13.65
N PHE A 11 -19.92 -1.22 14.10
CA PHE A 11 -19.67 0.08 14.70
C PHE A 11 -19.84 1.15 13.62
N VAL A 12 -20.73 2.10 13.89
CA VAL A 12 -21.03 3.25 13.04
C VAL A 12 -19.83 4.20 13.05
N PHE A 13 -18.85 3.97 12.16
CA PHE A 13 -17.81 4.94 11.80
C PHE A 13 -18.30 5.81 10.63
N ALA A 14 -19.34 6.62 10.87
CA ALA A 14 -19.97 7.44 9.83
C ALA A 14 -19.23 8.77 9.53
N GLY A 15 -17.98 8.96 9.98
CA GLY A 15 -17.28 10.25 9.83
C GLY A 15 -15.92 10.23 9.12
N TRP A 16 -15.35 9.06 8.83
CA TRP A 16 -13.94 8.93 8.43
C TRP A 16 -13.75 8.25 7.06
N ARG A 17 -14.70 7.42 6.63
CA ARG A 17 -14.65 6.72 5.33
C ARG A 17 -14.76 7.65 4.11
N ASP A 18 -15.26 8.87 4.31
CA ASP A 18 -15.43 9.87 3.25
C ASP A 18 -14.24 10.86 3.14
N ARG A 19 -13.12 10.59 3.82
CA ARG A 19 -11.93 11.46 3.84
C ARG A 19 -10.71 10.90 3.11
N GLY A 20 -10.85 9.84 2.31
CA GLY A 20 -9.92 9.61 1.19
C GLY A 20 -10.02 10.84 0.28
N GLY A 21 -8.93 11.59 0.13
CA GLY A 21 -8.91 12.98 -0.32
C GLY A 21 -9.76 13.27 -1.56
N VAL A 22 -10.98 13.78 -1.37
CA VAL A 22 -11.75 14.37 -2.46
C VAL A 22 -11.23 15.80 -2.67
N ILE A 23 -10.43 16.00 -3.70
CA ILE A 23 -9.86 17.32 -4.00
C ILE A 23 -10.83 18.07 -4.91
N THR A 24 -11.67 18.91 -4.32
CA THR A 24 -12.55 19.82 -5.06
C THR A 24 -11.73 20.88 -5.80
N SER A 25 -11.95 21.10 -7.11
CA SER A 25 -11.39 22.25 -7.85
C SER A 25 -12.38 22.84 -8.84
N SER A 26 -12.21 24.15 -9.01
CA SER A 26 -13.08 25.11 -9.67
C SER A 26 -12.71 25.40 -11.13
N SER A 27 -12.22 24.42 -11.91
CA SER A 27 -12.19 24.52 -13.39
C SER A 27 -13.31 23.66 -14.00
N GLU A 28 -14.51 24.24 -14.06
CA GLU A 28 -15.76 23.50 -13.87
C GLU A 28 -16.19 22.52 -14.99
N SER A 29 -15.63 22.56 -16.19
CA SER A 29 -16.21 21.83 -17.33
C SER A 29 -15.58 20.46 -17.63
N ILE A 30 -14.28 20.29 -17.37
CA ILE A 30 -13.56 19.01 -17.57
C ILE A 30 -13.30 18.34 -16.21
N SER A 31 -13.00 19.11 -15.16
CA SER A 31 -12.65 18.55 -13.85
C SER A 31 -13.80 17.72 -13.25
N LYS A 32 -15.05 18.20 -13.34
CA LYS A 32 -16.24 17.59 -12.71
C LYS A 32 -16.83 16.39 -13.48
N LYS A 33 -16.34 16.09 -14.68
CA LYS A 33 -16.81 14.92 -15.45
C LYS A 33 -16.20 13.66 -14.87
N SER A 34 -16.97 12.58 -14.80
CA SER A 34 -16.42 11.26 -14.49
C SER A 34 -15.34 10.90 -15.52
N TRP A 35 -14.19 10.42 -15.05
CA TRP A 35 -13.07 10.08 -15.91
C TRP A 35 -13.40 8.95 -16.90
N LEU A 36 -14.32 8.05 -16.53
CA LEU A 36 -14.81 6.97 -17.41
C LEU A 36 -15.53 7.48 -18.67
N LYS A 37 -15.90 8.76 -18.71
CA LYS A 37 -16.55 9.40 -19.86
C LYS A 37 -15.59 10.20 -20.73
N LEU A 38 -14.28 10.13 -20.49
CA LEU A 38 -13.27 10.78 -21.33
C LEU A 38 -13.19 10.10 -22.70
N GLY A 39 -13.19 8.78 -22.74
CA GLY A 39 -13.06 7.98 -23.96
C GLY A 39 -14.34 7.24 -24.35
N LYS A 40 -14.27 6.49 -25.46
CA LYS A 40 -15.34 5.58 -25.91
C LYS A 40 -15.35 4.27 -25.12
N SER A 41 -14.23 3.94 -24.47
CA SER A 41 -14.03 2.78 -23.61
C SER A 41 -13.23 3.16 -22.36
N GLU A 42 -13.18 2.26 -21.38
CA GLU A 42 -12.31 2.43 -20.21
C GLU A 42 -10.83 2.56 -20.63
N ARG A 43 -10.37 1.72 -21.56
CA ARG A 43 -8.99 1.78 -22.09
C ARG A 43 -8.68 3.13 -22.74
N ASP A 44 -9.64 3.70 -23.48
CA ASP A 44 -9.47 5.03 -24.09
C ASP A 44 -9.45 6.13 -23.03
N SER A 45 -10.27 5.99 -21.98
CA SER A 45 -10.31 6.93 -20.85
C SER A 45 -8.99 6.91 -20.07
N ILE A 46 -8.46 5.72 -19.77
CA ILE A 46 -7.12 5.53 -19.19
C ILE A 46 -6.05 6.16 -20.09
N THR A 47 -6.12 5.96 -21.40
CA THR A 47 -5.17 6.56 -22.35
C THR A 47 -5.16 8.09 -22.26
N GLN A 48 -6.33 8.72 -22.14
CA GLN A 48 -6.41 10.17 -21.97
C GLN A 48 -5.85 10.64 -20.62
N LEU A 49 -6.10 9.91 -19.53
CA LEU A 49 -5.49 10.21 -18.23
C LEU A 49 -3.95 10.13 -18.30
N LEU A 50 -3.41 9.10 -18.96
CA LEU A 50 -1.96 8.94 -19.12
C LEU A 50 -1.34 10.08 -19.96
N GLU A 51 -2.02 10.55 -21.01
CA GLU A 51 -1.53 11.70 -21.80
C GLU A 51 -1.60 13.02 -20.99
N ILE A 52 -2.61 13.20 -20.13
CA ILE A 52 -2.66 14.32 -19.18
C ILE A 52 -1.45 14.27 -18.23
N ILE A 53 -1.16 13.12 -17.62
CA ILE A 53 -0.04 12.94 -16.69
C ILE A 53 1.31 13.24 -17.38
N LYS A 54 1.49 12.75 -18.61
CA LYS A 54 2.70 12.89 -19.44
C LYS A 54 3.02 14.35 -19.84
N SER A 55 2.04 15.25 -19.74
CA SER A 55 2.24 16.68 -20.00
C SER A 55 3.20 17.34 -18.99
N THR A 56 3.38 16.73 -17.81
CA THR A 56 4.28 17.23 -16.76
C THR A 56 5.63 16.50 -16.77
N LYS A 57 6.68 17.16 -16.24
CA LYS A 57 8.01 16.55 -16.11
C LYS A 57 7.97 15.34 -15.16
N SER A 58 7.39 15.50 -13.96
CA SER A 58 7.32 14.46 -12.93
C SER A 58 6.42 13.29 -13.38
N GLY A 59 5.25 13.57 -13.96
CA GLY A 59 4.36 12.54 -14.50
C GLY A 59 4.99 11.75 -15.65
N ARG A 60 5.75 12.40 -16.54
CA ARG A 60 6.50 11.70 -17.60
C ARG A 60 7.57 10.75 -17.04
N ALA A 61 8.29 11.16 -16.00
CA ALA A 61 9.32 10.34 -15.38
C ALA A 61 8.73 9.06 -14.74
N VAL A 62 7.64 9.21 -13.99
CA VAL A 62 6.92 8.09 -13.37
C VAL A 62 6.34 7.16 -14.44
N LEU A 63 5.68 7.72 -15.46
CA LEU A 63 5.10 6.92 -16.55
C LEU A 63 6.16 6.14 -17.33
N ALA A 64 7.32 6.74 -17.60
CA ALA A 64 8.41 6.05 -18.27
C ALA A 64 8.88 4.81 -17.46
N LYS A 65 8.96 4.94 -16.13
CA LYS A 65 9.34 3.83 -15.25
C LYS A 65 8.24 2.79 -15.10
N ALA A 66 6.98 3.19 -15.02
CA ALA A 66 5.85 2.27 -15.04
C ALA A 66 5.81 1.45 -16.36
N VAL A 67 6.03 2.09 -17.51
CA VAL A 67 6.11 1.41 -18.80
C VAL A 67 7.32 0.47 -18.90
N GLU A 68 8.46 0.85 -18.35
CA GLU A 68 9.63 -0.03 -18.25
C GLU A 68 9.29 -1.29 -17.43
N LYS A 69 8.70 -1.12 -16.24
CA LYS A 69 8.30 -2.23 -15.36
C LYS A 69 7.24 -3.13 -16.00
N SER A 70 6.28 -2.57 -16.73
CA SER A 70 5.25 -3.37 -17.42
C SER A 70 5.87 -4.28 -18.50
N LYS A 71 6.84 -3.76 -19.26
CA LYS A 71 7.55 -4.50 -20.31
C LYS A 71 8.37 -5.67 -19.77
N LEU A 72 8.95 -5.55 -18.57
CA LEU A 72 9.65 -6.66 -17.91
C LEU A 72 8.75 -7.87 -17.65
N SER A 73 7.43 -7.65 -17.57
CA SER A 73 6.42 -8.70 -17.41
C SER A 73 5.79 -9.13 -18.74
N GLY A 74 6.29 -8.66 -19.89
CA GLY A 74 5.71 -8.93 -21.21
C GLY A 74 4.34 -8.29 -21.46
N ASN A 75 3.99 -7.24 -20.70
CA ASN A 75 2.69 -6.58 -20.74
C ASN A 75 2.81 -5.08 -21.05
N THR A 76 1.69 -4.47 -21.44
CA THR A 76 1.56 -3.01 -21.61
C THR A 76 1.08 -2.37 -20.30
N ILE A 77 1.27 -1.05 -20.16
CA ILE A 77 0.83 -0.33 -18.96
C ILE A 77 -0.69 -0.43 -18.73
N HIS A 78 -1.47 -0.46 -19.81
CA HIS A 78 -2.93 -0.63 -19.76
C HIS A 78 -3.34 -1.97 -19.15
N ASP A 79 -2.50 -3.01 -19.23
CA ASP A 79 -2.81 -4.31 -18.65
C ASP A 79 -2.71 -4.30 -17.13
N PHE A 80 -2.14 -3.24 -16.54
CA PHE A 80 -2.00 -3.05 -15.10
C PHE A 80 -3.06 -2.13 -14.51
N ILE A 81 -3.72 -1.27 -15.31
CA ILE A 81 -4.65 -0.25 -14.81
C ILE A 81 -6.08 -0.66 -15.16
N GLN A 82 -6.97 -0.61 -14.16
CA GLN A 82 -8.40 -0.83 -14.36
C GLN A 82 -9.24 -0.03 -13.36
N SER A 83 -10.52 0.12 -13.63
CA SER A 83 -11.46 0.74 -12.71
C SER A 83 -11.71 -0.13 -11.47
N GLY A 84 -11.87 0.52 -10.32
CA GLY A 84 -12.14 -0.12 -9.03
C GLY A 84 -13.13 0.69 -8.19
N ASP A 85 -13.44 0.20 -6.99
CA ASP A 85 -14.24 0.92 -6.00
C ASP A 85 -13.42 1.90 -5.15
N VAL A 86 -12.10 1.75 -5.16
CA VAL A 86 -11.10 2.63 -4.53
C VAL A 86 -9.87 2.69 -5.42
N SER A 87 -9.10 3.77 -5.33
CA SER A 87 -7.77 3.85 -5.94
C SER A 87 -6.74 3.16 -5.05
N VAL A 88 -6.02 2.18 -5.62
CA VAL A 88 -4.99 1.41 -4.89
C VAL A 88 -4.11 0.60 -5.85
N THR A 89 -2.82 0.52 -5.55
CA THR A 89 -1.88 -0.41 -6.17
C THR A 89 -1.83 -1.69 -5.34
N ASP A 90 -2.69 -2.63 -5.69
CA ASP A 90 -2.72 -3.95 -5.07
C ASP A 90 -1.51 -4.77 -5.53
N THR A 91 -0.79 -5.38 -4.59
CA THR A 91 0.37 -6.23 -4.85
C THR A 91 0.20 -7.59 -4.20
N THR A 92 0.06 -8.62 -5.03
CA THR A 92 -0.07 -10.01 -4.61
C THR A 92 1.28 -10.71 -4.67
N LEU A 93 1.70 -11.31 -3.55
CA LEU A 93 2.85 -12.21 -3.51
C LEU A 93 2.41 -13.66 -3.76
N ILE A 94 2.81 -14.21 -4.91
CA ILE A 94 2.59 -15.60 -5.26
C ILE A 94 3.76 -16.44 -4.75
N ARG A 95 3.45 -17.46 -3.95
CA ARG A 95 4.39 -18.46 -3.48
C ARG A 95 4.26 -19.73 -4.32
N LYS A 96 5.37 -20.23 -4.87
CA LYS A 96 5.43 -21.46 -5.66
C LYS A 96 6.38 -22.45 -5.00
N PHE A 97 5.91 -23.67 -4.79
CA PHE A 97 6.72 -24.77 -4.26
C PHE A 97 7.31 -25.58 -5.40
N SER A 98 8.55 -26.04 -5.26
CA SER A 98 9.10 -26.99 -6.22
C SER A 98 8.42 -28.36 -6.07
N ALA A 99 8.12 -28.98 -7.21
CA ALA A 99 7.58 -30.34 -7.26
C ALA A 99 8.63 -31.41 -6.86
N THR A 100 9.92 -31.07 -6.98
CA THR A 100 11.04 -31.99 -6.72
C THR A 100 11.77 -31.71 -5.41
N ASP A 101 11.62 -30.52 -4.84
CA ASP A 101 12.14 -30.15 -3.53
C ASP A 101 11.07 -29.37 -2.76
N PRO A 102 10.34 -29.99 -1.84
CA PRO A 102 9.20 -29.37 -1.20
C PRO A 102 9.65 -28.35 -0.12
N PHE A 103 10.96 -28.19 0.12
CA PHE A 103 11.55 -27.11 0.92
C PHE A 103 11.93 -25.89 0.07
N ALA A 104 12.17 -26.06 -1.24
CA ALA A 104 12.41 -24.98 -2.18
C ALA A 104 11.12 -24.20 -2.47
N VAL A 105 11.18 -22.88 -2.23
CA VAL A 105 10.08 -21.95 -2.45
C VAL A 105 10.57 -20.79 -3.31
N SER A 106 9.87 -20.54 -4.42
CA SER A 106 10.06 -19.32 -5.20
C SER A 106 8.91 -18.35 -4.97
N TYR A 107 9.21 -17.06 -5.06
CA TYR A 107 8.26 -15.97 -4.85
C TYR A 107 8.16 -15.14 -6.11
N GLN A 108 6.95 -14.77 -6.49
CA GLN A 108 6.67 -13.91 -7.63
C GLN A 108 5.64 -12.86 -7.22
N SER A 109 5.99 -11.58 -7.35
CA SER A 109 5.05 -10.49 -7.12
C SER A 109 4.26 -10.18 -8.39
N LYS A 110 2.97 -9.87 -8.24
CA LYS A 110 2.11 -9.30 -9.28
C LYS A 110 1.41 -8.08 -8.72
N SER A 111 1.40 -6.99 -9.47
CA SER A 111 0.70 -5.77 -9.08
C SER A 111 -0.43 -5.44 -10.04
N LYS A 112 -1.46 -4.75 -9.55
CA LYS A 112 -2.57 -4.17 -10.32
C LYS A 112 -2.89 -2.80 -9.73
N ILE A 113 -3.10 -1.82 -10.59
CA ILE A 113 -3.57 -0.49 -10.24
C ILE A 113 -5.09 -0.46 -10.45
N TYR A 114 -5.80 -0.20 -9.37
CA TYR A 114 -7.21 0.13 -9.40
C TYR A 114 -7.37 1.65 -9.29
N LEU A 115 -8.27 2.22 -10.06
CA LEU A 115 -8.60 3.64 -10.01
C LEU A 115 -10.10 3.79 -9.68
N ASP A 116 -10.46 4.59 -8.68
CA ASP A 116 -11.87 4.71 -8.27
C ASP A 116 -12.72 5.26 -9.43
N LYS A 117 -13.69 4.46 -9.88
CA LYS A 117 -14.64 4.79 -10.94
C LYS A 117 -15.51 6.01 -10.66
N LYS A 118 -15.65 6.40 -9.39
CA LYS A 118 -16.44 7.55 -8.94
C LYS A 118 -15.68 8.87 -9.06
N HIS A 119 -14.37 8.83 -9.25
CA HIS A 119 -13.61 10.06 -9.40
C HIS A 119 -14.01 10.86 -10.64
N ASP A 120 -13.87 12.15 -10.48
CA ASP A 120 -13.86 13.10 -11.57
C ASP A 120 -12.48 13.09 -12.25
N VAL A 121 -12.31 13.78 -13.38
CA VAL A 121 -11.03 13.75 -14.13
C VAL A 121 -9.86 14.21 -13.27
N LYS A 122 -10.06 15.23 -12.44
CA LYS A 122 -8.99 15.77 -11.61
C LYS A 122 -8.50 14.74 -10.62
N ASN A 123 -9.39 14.19 -9.80
CA ASN A 123 -9.02 13.23 -8.77
C ASN A 123 -8.47 11.94 -9.42
N ALA A 124 -9.03 11.52 -10.56
CA ALA A 124 -8.52 10.37 -11.30
C ALA A 124 -7.07 10.57 -11.79
N VAL A 125 -6.68 11.77 -12.22
CA VAL A 125 -5.30 12.07 -12.62
C VAL A 125 -4.35 12.02 -11.43
N LEU A 126 -4.76 12.57 -10.29
CA LEU A 126 -3.96 12.64 -9.06
C LEU A 126 -3.75 11.25 -8.46
N ASP A 127 -4.83 10.51 -8.27
CA ASP A 127 -4.77 9.14 -7.80
C ASP A 127 -3.99 8.25 -8.75
N LEU A 128 -4.21 8.35 -10.07
CA LEU A 128 -3.48 7.52 -11.01
C LEU A 128 -1.97 7.80 -10.95
N VAL A 129 -1.53 9.05 -10.75
CA VAL A 129 -0.10 9.32 -10.63
C VAL A 129 0.48 8.86 -9.29
N HIS A 130 -0.31 8.93 -8.22
CA HIS A 130 0.02 8.35 -6.92
C HIS A 130 0.26 6.84 -7.07
N GLU A 131 -0.71 6.13 -7.63
CA GLU A 131 -0.64 4.68 -7.83
C GLU A 131 0.45 4.27 -8.84
N LEU A 132 0.64 5.03 -9.90
CA LEU A 132 1.76 4.79 -10.83
C LEU A 132 3.11 4.95 -10.13
N THR A 133 3.24 5.81 -9.12
CA THR A 133 4.48 5.99 -8.37
C THR A 133 4.78 4.75 -7.52
N HIS A 134 3.78 4.23 -6.80
CA HIS A 134 3.89 2.93 -6.13
C HIS A 134 4.25 1.82 -7.11
N PHE A 135 3.48 1.70 -8.19
CA PHE A 135 3.74 0.67 -9.19
C PHE A 135 5.14 0.77 -9.78
N ALA A 136 5.60 1.97 -10.16
CA ALA A 136 6.89 2.16 -10.82
C ALA A 136 8.08 1.90 -9.91
N TYR A 137 8.01 2.29 -8.64
CA TYR A 137 9.20 2.40 -7.79
C TYR A 137 9.19 1.54 -6.53
N LYS A 138 8.00 1.15 -6.02
CA LYS A 138 7.92 0.34 -4.80
C LYS A 138 8.50 -1.05 -5.07
N GLU A 139 9.46 -1.42 -4.24
CA GLU A 139 10.00 -2.77 -4.23
C GLU A 139 8.99 -3.72 -3.57
N PRO A 140 8.73 -4.91 -4.15
CA PRO A 140 7.85 -5.88 -3.51
C PRO A 140 8.41 -6.35 -2.17
N PHE A 141 7.64 -6.18 -1.10
CA PHE A 141 7.98 -6.77 0.19
C PHE A 141 7.77 -8.29 0.15
N ASN A 142 8.48 -9.01 1.02
CA ASN A 142 8.31 -10.46 1.19
C ASN A 142 8.18 -10.78 2.69
N PRO A 143 6.97 -11.05 3.19
CA PRO A 143 6.72 -11.30 4.60
C PRO A 143 7.26 -12.65 5.08
N TYR A 144 7.80 -13.48 4.18
CA TYR A 144 8.45 -14.74 4.52
C TYR A 144 9.97 -14.58 4.78
N LYS A 145 10.55 -13.39 4.60
CA LYS A 145 11.95 -13.12 4.94
C LYS A 145 12.14 -13.01 6.46
N GLU A 146 13.29 -13.45 6.96
CA GLU A 146 13.59 -13.46 8.41
C GLU A 146 13.67 -12.04 9.02
N ASN A 147 13.94 -11.01 8.21
CA ASN A 147 14.05 -9.62 8.64
C ASN A 147 12.75 -8.79 8.46
N PHE A 148 11.62 -9.43 8.15
CA PHE A 148 10.34 -8.73 8.00
C PHE A 148 9.77 -8.32 9.37
N SER A 149 10.03 -7.08 9.77
CA SER A 149 9.61 -6.51 11.06
C SER A 149 8.55 -5.42 10.87
N LEU A 150 7.69 -5.21 11.86
CA LEU A 150 6.69 -4.14 11.81
C LEU A 150 7.32 -2.75 11.71
N SER A 151 8.39 -2.47 12.46
CA SER A 151 9.10 -1.19 12.36
C SER A 151 9.69 -0.96 10.96
N GLY A 152 10.31 -1.99 10.38
CA GLY A 152 10.82 -1.92 9.02
C GLY A 152 9.71 -1.76 8.00
N PHE A 153 8.57 -2.43 8.19
CA PHE A 153 7.42 -2.32 7.28
C PHE A 153 6.76 -0.93 7.32
N ILE A 154 6.70 -0.27 8.48
CA ILE A 154 6.24 1.12 8.60
C ILE A 154 7.17 2.07 7.83
N GLU A 155 8.48 2.00 8.11
CA GLU A 155 9.48 2.83 7.44
C GLU A 155 9.50 2.57 5.92
N GLU A 156 9.49 1.31 5.51
CA GLU A 156 9.47 0.93 4.09
C GLU A 156 8.20 1.41 3.39
N THR A 157 7.04 1.31 4.03
CA THR A 157 5.77 1.72 3.40
C THR A 157 5.68 3.23 3.24
N ILE A 158 6.08 3.99 4.25
CA ILE A 158 5.96 5.46 4.24
C ILE A 158 7.12 6.10 3.47
N GLU A 159 8.36 5.73 3.81
CA GLU A 159 9.55 6.52 3.48
C GLU A 159 10.43 5.91 2.40
N SER A 160 10.26 4.63 2.04
CA SER A 160 11.10 4.06 0.99
C SER A 160 10.80 4.66 -0.39
N LYS A 161 11.66 4.34 -1.36
CA LYS A 161 11.46 4.77 -2.74
C LYS A 161 10.13 4.23 -3.28
N GLY A 162 9.27 5.13 -3.73
CA GLY A 162 7.91 4.77 -4.16
C GLY A 162 6.97 4.38 -3.02
N GLY A 163 7.33 4.68 -1.77
CA GLY A 163 6.41 4.69 -0.63
C GLY A 163 5.47 5.90 -0.66
N GLU A 164 4.67 6.03 0.38
CA GLU A 164 3.60 7.06 0.46
C GLU A 164 4.13 8.49 0.33
N VAL A 165 5.28 8.80 0.93
CA VAL A 165 5.90 10.13 0.84
C VAL A 165 6.25 10.49 -0.60
N ASP A 166 6.88 9.56 -1.32
CA ASP A 166 7.29 9.80 -2.70
C ASP A 166 6.08 9.91 -3.63
N ALA A 167 5.07 9.04 -3.44
CA ALA A 167 3.82 9.07 -4.21
C ALA A 167 3.07 10.39 -4.00
N PHE A 168 2.94 10.83 -2.74
CA PHE A 168 2.25 12.06 -2.39
C PHE A 168 2.97 13.33 -2.92
N LEU A 169 4.31 13.36 -2.88
CA LEU A 169 5.08 14.46 -3.45
C LEU A 169 4.87 14.58 -4.96
N VAL A 170 4.94 13.47 -5.68
CA VAL A 170 4.71 13.44 -7.13
C VAL A 170 3.28 13.87 -7.46
N GLU A 171 2.30 13.37 -6.71
CA GLU A 171 0.88 13.77 -6.84
C GLU A 171 0.73 15.28 -6.69
N CYS A 172 1.28 15.88 -5.64
CA CYS A 172 1.21 17.33 -5.41
C CYS A 172 1.95 18.14 -6.48
N GLU A 173 3.11 17.70 -6.96
CA GLU A 173 3.85 18.33 -8.05
C GLU A 173 3.04 18.35 -9.36
N VAL A 174 2.49 17.20 -9.74
CA VAL A 174 1.68 17.04 -10.94
C VAL A 174 0.41 17.85 -10.81
N GLY A 175 -0.27 17.78 -9.67
CA GLY A 175 -1.48 18.53 -9.38
C GLY A 175 -1.28 20.04 -9.45
N ARG A 176 -0.21 20.56 -8.85
CA ARG A 176 0.15 21.99 -8.93
C ARG A 176 0.44 22.40 -10.37
N THR A 177 1.14 21.56 -11.13
CA THR A 177 1.52 21.86 -12.52
C THR A 177 0.31 21.91 -13.45
N ILE A 178 -0.63 20.97 -13.31
CA ILE A 178 -1.79 20.85 -14.23
C ILE A 178 -2.93 21.78 -13.81
N PHE A 179 -3.26 21.84 -12.52
CA PHE A 179 -4.47 22.50 -12.03
C PHE A 179 -4.19 23.86 -11.37
N GLY A 180 -2.92 24.22 -11.18
CA GLY A 180 -2.49 25.47 -10.56
C GLY A 180 -2.59 25.45 -9.03
N LYS A 181 -1.88 26.41 -8.41
CA LYS A 181 -1.78 26.53 -6.95
C LYS A 181 -3.12 26.76 -6.25
N SER A 182 -4.05 27.49 -6.87
CA SER A 182 -5.39 27.75 -6.31
C SER A 182 -6.27 26.51 -6.23
N SER A 183 -5.99 25.48 -7.03
CA SER A 183 -6.70 24.19 -7.02
C SER A 183 -6.05 23.15 -6.09
N MET A 184 -5.00 23.52 -5.37
CA MET A 184 -4.23 22.61 -4.52
C MET A 184 -4.97 22.31 -3.23
N SER A 185 -4.85 21.08 -2.75
CA SER A 185 -5.45 20.65 -1.48
C SER A 185 -4.72 21.27 -0.28
N SER A 186 -5.38 21.29 0.88
CA SER A 186 -4.75 21.66 2.15
C SER A 186 -3.60 20.71 2.49
N GLN A 187 -3.73 19.42 2.14
CA GLN A 187 -2.70 18.40 2.33
C GLN A 187 -1.42 18.79 1.58
N CYS A 188 -1.51 19.06 0.27
CA CYS A 188 -0.35 19.49 -0.51
C CYS A 188 0.21 20.84 -0.05
N SER A 189 -0.66 21.73 0.45
CA SER A 189 -0.23 23.03 0.99
C SER A 189 0.55 22.88 2.30
N SER A 190 0.25 21.87 3.11
CA SER A 190 0.90 21.65 4.41
C SER A 190 2.36 21.21 4.32
N ILE A 191 2.80 20.79 3.13
CA ILE A 191 4.15 20.26 2.89
C ILE A 191 5.04 21.22 2.08
N LEU A 192 4.60 22.46 1.89
CA LEU A 192 5.40 23.51 1.27
C LEU A 192 6.38 24.11 2.28
N ASP A 193 7.62 24.31 1.85
CA ASP A 193 8.62 25.04 2.62
C ASP A 193 8.48 26.57 2.48
N VAL A 194 9.40 27.29 3.12
CA VAL A 194 9.46 28.76 3.09
C VAL A 194 9.72 29.34 1.70
N GLU A 195 10.23 28.53 0.76
CA GLU A 195 10.47 28.90 -0.63
C GLU A 195 9.32 28.48 -1.56
N ASP A 196 8.19 28.03 -0.99
CA ASP A 196 7.04 27.52 -1.73
C ASP A 196 7.37 26.27 -2.57
N LYS A 197 8.34 25.45 -2.12
CA LYS A 197 8.71 24.17 -2.72
C LYS A 197 8.22 23.01 -1.88
N PHE A 198 7.89 21.89 -2.52
CA PHE A 198 7.47 20.69 -1.79
C PHE A 198 8.65 20.07 -1.02
N SER A 199 8.47 19.90 0.29
CA SER A 199 9.50 19.37 1.17
C SER A 199 9.19 17.95 1.58
N ARG A 200 10.10 17.04 1.23
CA ARG A 200 10.03 15.64 1.66
C ARG A 200 10.04 15.50 3.18
N SER A 201 10.80 16.33 3.89
CA SER A 201 10.85 16.28 5.35
C SER A 201 9.52 16.68 5.98
N LEU A 202 8.85 17.69 5.44
CA LEU A 202 7.52 18.09 5.90
C LEU A 202 6.49 17.01 5.59
N ALA A 203 6.49 16.46 4.37
CA ALA A 203 5.63 15.34 4.00
C ALA A 203 5.83 14.15 4.94
N THR A 204 7.08 13.76 5.19
CA THR A 204 7.40 12.65 6.10
C THR A 204 6.79 12.89 7.48
N LYS A 205 7.00 14.07 8.08
CA LYS A 205 6.40 14.41 9.38
C LYS A 205 4.87 14.33 9.36
N GLU A 206 4.24 14.81 8.30
CA GLU A 206 2.79 14.78 8.15
C GLU A 206 2.23 13.36 8.17
N PHE A 207 2.89 12.40 7.51
CA PHE A 207 2.50 10.98 7.51
C PHE A 207 2.56 10.33 8.90
N TYR A 208 3.38 10.85 9.82
CA TYR A 208 3.52 10.31 11.18
C TYR A 208 2.66 11.02 12.24
N LYS A 209 1.82 11.98 11.84
CA LYS A 209 0.84 12.62 12.72
C LYS A 209 -0.33 11.68 13.01
N LEU A 210 -0.61 11.43 14.28
CA LEU A 210 -1.63 10.47 14.70
C LEU A 210 -2.92 11.11 15.21
N GLY A 211 -2.88 12.39 15.61
CA GLY A 211 -4.01 13.07 16.24
C GLY A 211 -4.63 12.23 17.37
N ASN A 212 -5.95 12.07 17.31
CA ASN A 212 -6.72 11.27 18.27
C ASN A 212 -6.35 9.77 18.33
N PHE A 213 -5.52 9.25 17.42
CA PHE A 213 -5.04 7.86 17.46
C PHE A 213 -3.75 7.69 18.27
N TYR A 214 -3.14 8.77 18.74
CA TYR A 214 -1.83 8.72 19.40
C TYR A 214 -1.80 7.75 20.58
N ASP A 215 -2.73 7.86 21.53
CA ASP A 215 -2.77 7.00 22.71
C ASP A 215 -2.98 5.52 22.34
N ARG A 216 -3.82 5.27 21.33
CA ARG A 216 -4.06 3.92 20.82
C ARG A 216 -2.80 3.35 20.17
N TYR A 217 -2.07 4.15 19.40
CA TYR A 217 -0.79 3.76 18.81
C TYR A 217 0.24 3.44 19.89
N MET A 218 0.40 4.31 20.89
CA MET A 218 1.37 4.10 21.98
C MET A 218 1.06 2.84 22.78
N LYS A 219 -0.22 2.53 23.01
CA LYS A 219 -0.64 1.26 23.60
C LYS A 219 -0.23 0.07 22.74
N PHE A 220 -0.56 0.10 21.44
CA PHE A 220 -0.17 -0.99 20.54
C PHE A 220 1.34 -1.18 20.44
N ALA A 221 2.09 -0.08 20.38
CA ALA A 221 3.53 -0.13 20.30
C ALA A 221 4.13 -0.78 21.55
N LYS A 222 3.59 -0.48 22.73
CA LYS A 222 3.98 -1.15 23.97
C LYS A 222 3.64 -2.65 23.95
N ASP A 223 2.42 -3.00 23.55
CA ASP A 223 1.94 -4.39 23.53
C ASP A 223 2.75 -5.26 22.55
N LEU A 224 3.20 -4.67 21.44
CA LEU A 224 4.00 -5.34 20.41
C LEU A 224 5.52 -5.18 20.60
N ASN A 225 5.96 -4.60 21.73
CA ASN A 225 7.36 -4.30 22.03
C ASN A 225 8.08 -3.55 20.88
N LEU A 226 7.38 -2.60 20.26
CA LEU A 226 7.93 -1.75 19.22
C LEU A 226 8.80 -0.66 19.84
N ASP A 227 9.99 -0.51 19.28
CA ASP A 227 10.86 0.60 19.61
C ASP A 227 10.37 1.88 18.91
N VAL A 228 9.44 2.57 19.57
CA VAL A 228 8.89 3.86 19.10
C VAL A 228 9.95 4.95 18.94
N THR A 229 11.11 4.81 19.57
CA THR A 229 12.21 5.78 19.43
C THR A 229 12.81 5.76 18.02
N LYS A 230 12.64 4.65 17.29
CA LYS A 230 13.03 4.54 15.87
C LYS A 230 12.09 5.33 14.96
N SER A 231 10.83 5.50 15.34
CA SER A 231 9.85 6.27 14.59
C SER A 231 9.95 7.76 14.95
N LYS A 232 11.02 8.40 14.49
CA LYS A 232 11.46 9.77 14.86
C LYS A 232 10.44 10.89 14.65
N HIS A 233 9.32 10.62 13.99
CA HIS A 233 8.34 11.61 13.55
C HIS A 233 6.94 11.41 14.16
N ILE A 234 6.74 10.37 14.98
CA ILE A 234 5.46 10.10 15.63
C ILE A 234 5.07 11.29 16.52
N SER A 235 3.87 11.82 16.32
CA SER A 235 3.36 12.96 17.07
C SER A 235 1.84 12.85 17.31
N SER A 236 1.38 13.50 18.37
CA SER A 236 -0.04 13.63 18.71
C SER A 236 -0.76 14.73 17.94
N ASP A 237 -0.05 15.45 17.07
CA ASP A 237 -0.62 16.51 16.24
C ASP A 237 -1.67 15.94 15.28
N GLU A 238 -2.69 16.75 14.95
CA GLU A 238 -3.72 16.36 14.00
C GLU A 238 -3.11 16.21 12.59
N GLY A 239 -3.20 15.02 12.01
CA GLY A 239 -2.70 14.71 10.67
C GLY A 239 -3.74 14.93 9.58
N LEU A 240 -3.33 15.47 8.44
CA LEU A 240 -4.20 15.64 7.27
C LEU A 240 -4.19 14.44 6.32
N LEU A 241 -3.22 13.54 6.47
CA LEU A 241 -3.01 12.38 5.61
C LEU A 241 -3.55 11.11 6.27
N ILE A 242 -4.54 10.51 5.64
CA ILE A 242 -5.29 9.35 6.15
C ILE A 242 -5.26 8.26 5.08
N SER A 243 -4.99 7.02 5.50
CA SER A 243 -5.08 5.87 4.60
C SER A 243 -6.53 5.67 4.14
N SER A 244 -6.75 5.67 2.82
CA SER A 244 -8.06 5.41 2.21
C SER A 244 -8.58 4.00 2.52
N ALA A 245 -7.68 3.02 2.60
CA ALA A 245 -8.03 1.62 2.86
C ALA A 245 -8.54 1.37 4.29
N TRP A 246 -7.96 2.07 5.28
CA TRP A 246 -8.22 1.80 6.71
C TRP A 246 -8.93 2.94 7.43
N GLY A 247 -9.07 4.12 6.82
CA GLY A 247 -9.69 5.29 7.44
C GLY A 247 -8.99 5.73 8.73
N SER A 248 -7.67 5.56 8.82
CA SER A 248 -6.85 5.94 9.97
C SER A 248 -5.49 6.50 9.53
N PRO A 249 -4.75 7.20 10.41
CA PRO A 249 -3.40 7.66 10.11
C PRO A 249 -2.48 6.51 9.69
N TYR A 250 -1.51 6.80 8.83
CA TYR A 250 -0.70 5.78 8.16
C TYR A 250 0.00 4.79 9.11
N PRO A 251 0.70 5.22 10.19
CA PRO A 251 1.31 4.26 11.10
C PRO A 251 0.30 3.29 11.72
N MET A 252 -0.92 3.74 12.00
CA MET A 252 -2.00 2.87 12.50
C MET A 252 -2.51 1.92 11.43
N ALA A 253 -2.77 2.43 10.22
CA ALA A 253 -3.22 1.64 9.09
C ALA A 253 -2.22 0.52 8.75
N ILE A 254 -0.92 0.84 8.76
CA ILE A 254 0.16 -0.10 8.45
C ILE A 254 0.29 -1.19 9.53
N ILE A 255 0.03 -0.89 10.80
CA ILE A 255 -0.03 -1.92 11.86
C ILE A 255 -1.14 -2.93 11.56
N GLU A 256 -2.33 -2.47 11.19
CA GLU A 256 -3.46 -3.34 10.87
C GLU A 256 -3.20 -4.17 9.59
N GLU A 257 -2.57 -3.56 8.58
CA GLU A 257 -2.12 -4.23 7.36
C GLU A 257 -1.07 -5.31 7.66
N TYR A 258 -0.04 -4.97 8.44
CA TYR A 258 1.00 -5.91 8.86
C TYR A 258 0.42 -7.12 9.58
N LYS A 259 -0.49 -6.88 10.54
CA LYS A 259 -1.20 -7.97 11.25
C LYS A 259 -1.95 -8.86 10.27
N THR A 260 -2.72 -8.28 9.37
CA THR A 260 -3.48 -9.01 8.35
C THR A 260 -2.57 -9.88 7.48
N ILE A 261 -1.45 -9.32 7.01
CA ILE A 261 -0.45 -10.04 6.22
C ILE A 261 0.15 -11.20 7.01
N MET A 262 0.58 -10.94 8.25
CA MET A 262 1.26 -11.93 9.08
C MET A 262 0.33 -13.05 9.55
N THR A 263 -0.94 -12.75 9.87
CA THR A 263 -1.97 -13.76 10.11
C THR A 263 -2.09 -14.69 8.91
N LYS A 264 -2.18 -14.16 7.69
CA LYS A 264 -2.27 -15.00 6.47
C LYS A 264 -0.99 -15.79 6.18
N VAL A 265 0.17 -15.20 6.44
CA VAL A 265 1.46 -15.91 6.35
C VAL A 265 1.50 -17.10 7.30
N CYS A 266 1.09 -16.88 8.55
CA CYS A 266 1.09 -17.90 9.58
C CYS A 266 0.05 -19.00 9.34
N GLU A 267 -1.17 -18.66 8.93
CA GLU A 267 -2.17 -19.65 8.48
C GLU A 267 -1.59 -20.56 7.38
N ASN A 268 -0.94 -19.97 6.37
CA ASN A 268 -0.35 -20.70 5.25
C ASN A 268 0.84 -21.58 5.68
N ASP A 269 1.72 -21.07 6.55
CA ASP A 269 2.88 -21.82 7.03
C ASP A 269 2.48 -22.95 8.01
N LEU A 270 1.47 -22.75 8.86
CA LEU A 270 0.92 -23.82 9.70
C LEU A 270 0.23 -24.89 8.86
N LYS A 271 -0.54 -24.49 7.83
CA LYS A 271 -1.10 -25.43 6.86
C LYS A 271 0.02 -26.21 6.17
N ARG A 272 1.12 -25.56 5.79
CA ARG A 272 2.29 -26.24 5.22
C ARG A 272 2.86 -27.28 6.19
N LEU A 273 3.02 -26.96 7.47
CA LEU A 273 3.50 -27.92 8.48
C LEU A 273 2.59 -29.13 8.63
N SER A 274 1.27 -28.94 8.53
CA SER A 274 0.29 -30.03 8.68
C SER A 274 0.47 -31.16 7.65
N TYR A 275 0.96 -30.84 6.44
CA TYR A 275 1.23 -31.84 5.40
C TYR A 275 2.40 -32.78 5.77
N TYR A 276 3.30 -32.35 6.65
CA TYR A 276 4.47 -33.13 7.08
C TYR A 276 4.27 -33.79 8.45
N SER A 277 3.40 -33.25 9.31
CA SER A 277 3.08 -33.90 10.60
C SER A 277 2.25 -35.18 10.43
N GLY A 278 1.58 -35.35 9.28
CA GLY A 278 0.80 -36.55 8.96
C GLY A 278 1.61 -37.71 8.36
N THR A 279 2.85 -37.49 7.94
CA THR A 279 3.73 -38.54 7.41
C THR A 279 4.50 -39.22 8.53
N SER A 280 3.94 -40.28 9.10
CA SER A 280 4.53 -41.13 10.15
C SER A 280 5.67 -42.05 9.67
N GLY A 281 6.39 -41.66 8.62
CA GLY A 281 7.51 -42.41 8.04
C GLY A 281 8.87 -41.77 8.38
N ARG A 282 9.93 -42.59 8.46
CA ARG A 282 11.31 -42.09 8.56
C ARG A 282 11.64 -41.28 7.30
N MET A 283 11.94 -40.00 7.48
CA MET A 283 12.48 -39.15 6.41
C MET A 283 14.01 -39.32 6.31
N PRO A 284 14.61 -39.16 5.12
CA PRO A 284 16.06 -39.02 4.99
C PRO A 284 16.58 -37.91 5.90
N ALA A 285 17.76 -38.09 6.51
CA ALA A 285 18.31 -37.14 7.49
C ALA A 285 18.52 -35.72 6.92
N SER A 286 18.79 -35.60 5.61
CA SER A 286 18.88 -34.31 4.90
C SER A 286 17.53 -33.58 4.87
N GLU A 287 16.44 -34.32 4.67
CA GLU A 287 15.08 -33.78 4.67
C GLU A 287 14.61 -33.47 6.10
N GLU A 288 15.01 -34.28 7.09
CA GLU A 288 14.72 -34.03 8.50
C GLU A 288 15.36 -32.72 8.98
N LYS A 289 16.62 -32.45 8.61
CA LYS A 289 17.30 -31.19 8.94
C LYS A 289 16.60 -29.99 8.29
N SER A 290 16.21 -30.10 7.02
CA SER A 290 15.48 -29.05 6.30
C SER A 290 14.10 -28.81 6.89
N PHE A 291 13.39 -29.87 7.28
CA PHE A 291 12.11 -29.81 7.95
C PHE A 291 12.21 -29.12 9.31
N ASN A 292 13.17 -29.52 10.15
CA ASN A 292 13.36 -28.91 11.47
C ASN A 292 13.72 -27.42 11.35
N LYS A 293 14.57 -27.04 10.39
CA LYS A 293 14.86 -25.63 10.10
C LYS A 293 13.59 -24.87 9.70
N MET A 294 12.81 -25.40 8.76
CA MET A 294 11.55 -24.80 8.34
C MET A 294 10.56 -24.66 9.50
N LYS A 295 10.38 -25.71 10.30
CA LYS A 295 9.50 -25.73 11.48
C LYS A 295 9.90 -24.66 12.48
N ASN A 296 11.18 -24.57 12.83
CA ASN A 296 11.68 -23.55 13.75
C ASN A 296 11.44 -22.14 13.21
N ASN A 297 11.71 -21.91 11.92
CA ASN A 297 11.45 -20.61 11.30
C ASN A 297 9.96 -20.21 11.35
N ILE A 298 9.05 -21.17 11.14
CA ILE A 298 7.60 -20.93 11.21
C ILE A 298 7.17 -20.63 12.64
N ILE A 299 7.61 -21.44 13.61
CA ILE A 299 7.29 -21.24 15.04
C ILE A 299 7.76 -19.87 15.50
N THR A 300 9.01 -19.50 15.19
CA THR A 300 9.56 -18.20 15.57
C THR A 300 8.80 -17.04 14.94
N ARG A 301 8.45 -17.13 13.65
CA ARG A 301 7.72 -16.06 12.94
C ARG A 301 6.30 -15.88 13.50
N CYS A 302 5.64 -16.97 13.85
CA CYS A 302 4.24 -16.96 14.25
C CYS A 302 4.02 -16.87 15.76
N ALA A 303 5.08 -16.82 16.56
CA ALA A 303 5.01 -16.80 18.02
C ALA A 303 4.20 -15.63 18.60
N ASN A 304 4.16 -14.48 17.90
CA ASN A 304 3.52 -13.25 18.37
C ASN A 304 2.31 -12.83 17.51
N ILE A 305 1.78 -13.74 16.69
CA ILE A 305 0.59 -13.48 15.88
C ILE A 305 -0.58 -14.21 16.53
N ASP A 306 -1.53 -13.46 17.08
CA ASP A 306 -2.82 -14.02 17.52
C ASP A 306 -3.56 -14.56 16.29
N LEU A 307 -3.70 -15.89 16.23
CA LEU A 307 -4.39 -16.64 15.18
C LEU A 307 -5.81 -17.01 15.58
#